data_AF-A0A2X2C2P3-F1
#
_entry.id   AF-A0A2X2C2P3-F1
#
_cell.length_a   1.000
_cell.length_b   1.000
_cell.length_c   1.000
_cell.angle_alpha   90.00
_cell.angle_beta   90.00
_cell.angle_gamma   90.00
#
_symmetry.space_group_name_H-M   'P 1'
#
loop_
_entity.id
_entity.type
_entity.pdbx_description
1 polymer ?
#
loop_
_entity_poly.entity_id
_entity_poly.type
_entity_poly.pdbx_seq_one_letter_code
_entity_poly.pdbx_strand_id
1 'polypeptide(L)'
;MLAQSGTQLFQAATLSDDDVKALTNDACKEMDAKNKIAPANSNYTKRLNNIAKALGNEVNGTPVNYKVYLTKDVNAWAMANGCVRVYSGLMDIMTDNEVEGVLGHEMGHVALGHTRKAIQVAHATVAARTAASSAGGVAAQLSSSQLAEMGEKLVNAQFSQHQETQADNFSYDLLKKTRCQYFRLSDWL
;
A
#
# COMPACT_ATOMS: atom_id res chain seq x y z
N MET A 1 -31.91 -12.28 -3.11
CA MET A 1 -31.03 -11.14 -3.43
C MET A 1 -30.74 -10.27 -2.21
N LEU A 2 -31.74 -9.70 -1.51
CA LEU A 2 -31.50 -8.81 -0.34
C LEU A 2 -30.70 -9.46 0.81
N ALA A 3 -31.02 -10.71 1.18
CA ALA A 3 -30.30 -11.40 2.26
C ALA A 3 -28.81 -11.63 1.93
N GLN A 4 -28.49 -11.93 0.67
CA GLN A 4 -27.13 -12.22 0.22
C GLN A 4 -26.28 -10.95 0.11
N SER A 5 -26.87 -9.85 -0.37
CA SER A 5 -26.22 -8.52 -0.34
C SER A 5 -25.97 -8.05 1.09
N GLY A 6 -26.89 -8.32 2.02
CA GLY A 6 -26.71 -8.03 3.45
C GLY A 6 -25.54 -8.80 4.09
N THR A 7 -25.40 -10.09 3.78
CA THR A 7 -24.27 -10.90 4.27
C THR A 7 -22.93 -10.43 3.71
N GLN A 8 -22.86 -10.03 2.44
CA GLN A 8 -21.63 -9.52 1.83
C GLN A 8 -21.19 -8.17 2.41
N LEU A 9 -22.14 -7.26 2.65
CA LEU A 9 -21.85 -5.98 3.32
C LEU A 9 -21.40 -6.19 4.77
N PHE A 10 -22.00 -7.16 5.47
CA PHE A 10 -21.56 -7.54 6.81
C PHE A 10 -20.13 -8.09 6.79
N GLN A 11 -19.82 -9.02 5.88
CA GLN A 11 -18.46 -9.55 5.70
C GLN A 11 -17.44 -8.45 5.39
N ALA A 12 -17.77 -7.52 4.50
CA ALA A 12 -16.89 -6.38 4.21
C ALA A 12 -16.67 -5.47 5.42
N ALA A 13 -17.65 -5.33 6.32
CA ALA A 13 -17.49 -4.58 7.57
C ALA A 13 -16.67 -5.33 8.62
N THR A 14 -16.65 -6.67 8.58
CA THR A 14 -16.00 -7.54 9.56
C THR A 14 -14.74 -8.24 9.03
N LEU A 15 -14.10 -7.71 7.98
CA LEU A 15 -12.86 -8.28 7.44
C LEU A 15 -11.80 -8.42 8.54
N SER A 16 -11.18 -9.60 8.63
CA SER A 16 -10.01 -9.86 9.49
C SER A 16 -8.73 -9.27 8.88
N ASP A 17 -7.64 -9.27 9.65
CA ASP A 17 -6.33 -8.81 9.16
C ASP A 17 -5.81 -9.71 8.03
N ASP A 18 -6.10 -11.01 8.11
CA ASP A 18 -5.74 -11.99 7.09
C ASP A 18 -6.55 -11.77 5.81
N ASP A 19 -7.85 -11.45 5.92
CA ASP A 19 -8.67 -11.10 4.76
C ASP A 19 -8.15 -9.83 4.08
N VAL A 20 -7.79 -8.82 4.87
CA VAL A 20 -7.20 -7.57 4.37
C VAL A 20 -5.90 -7.84 3.62
N LYS A 21 -5.03 -8.69 4.16
CA LYS A 21 -3.78 -9.10 3.50
C LYS A 21 -4.05 -9.90 2.22
N ALA A 22 -5.01 -10.82 2.23
CA ALA A 22 -5.37 -11.60 1.05
C ALA A 22 -5.91 -10.72 -0.09
N LEU A 23 -6.84 -9.80 0.22
CA LEU A 23 -7.39 -8.86 -0.76
C LEU A 23 -6.31 -7.95 -1.34
N THR A 24 -5.42 -7.42 -0.50
CA THR A 24 -4.31 -6.56 -0.94
C THR A 24 -3.22 -7.31 -1.70
N ASN A 25 -3.02 -8.61 -1.43
CA ASN A 25 -2.13 -9.45 -2.24
C ASN A 25 -2.59 -9.50 -3.70
N ASP A 26 -3.86 -9.77 -3.94
CA ASP A 26 -4.38 -9.90 -5.29
C ASP A 26 -4.51 -8.55 -5.99
N ALA A 27 -4.93 -7.49 -5.27
CA ALA A 27 -4.89 -6.12 -5.80
C ALA A 27 -3.47 -5.69 -6.18
N CYS A 28 -2.47 -5.93 -5.32
CA CYS A 28 -1.09 -5.58 -5.62
C CYS A 28 -0.56 -6.33 -6.86
N LYS A 29 -0.84 -7.64 -6.98
CA LYS A 29 -0.46 -8.43 -8.16
C LYS A 29 -1.09 -7.90 -9.45
N GLU A 30 -2.38 -7.56 -9.40
CA GLU A 30 -3.08 -7.01 -10.57
C GLU A 30 -2.52 -5.63 -10.94
N MET A 31 -2.25 -4.76 -9.96
CA MET A 31 -1.60 -3.47 -10.20
C MET A 31 -0.20 -3.64 -10.80
N ASP A 32 0.60 -4.58 -10.30
CA ASP A 32 1.91 -4.93 -10.86
C ASP A 32 1.79 -5.40 -12.32
N ALA A 33 0.77 -6.18 -12.65
CA ALA A 33 0.54 -6.70 -14.01
C ALA A 33 0.12 -5.60 -15.00
N LYS A 34 -0.61 -4.57 -14.53
CA LYS A 34 -1.06 -3.46 -15.35
C LYS A 34 -0.03 -2.34 -15.53
N ASN A 35 1.01 -2.31 -14.71
CA ASN A 35 2.02 -1.27 -14.73
C ASN A 35 3.36 -1.79 -15.24
N LYS A 36 4.11 -0.93 -15.93
CA LYS A 36 5.47 -1.25 -16.35
C LYS A 36 6.41 -1.10 -15.17
N ILE A 37 6.86 -2.21 -14.59
CA ILE A 37 7.82 -2.20 -13.49
C ILE A 37 9.23 -1.89 -14.01
N ALA A 38 9.96 -1.03 -13.29
CA ALA A 38 11.34 -0.72 -13.61
C ALA A 38 12.25 -1.95 -13.42
N PRO A 39 13.12 -2.30 -14.40
CA PRO A 39 14.05 -3.41 -14.27
C PRO A 39 14.97 -3.28 -13.04
N ALA A 40 15.42 -4.40 -12.48
CA ALA A 40 16.27 -4.44 -11.29
C ALA A 40 17.58 -3.64 -11.44
N ASN A 41 18.13 -3.57 -12.65
CA ASN A 41 19.37 -2.85 -12.96
C ASN A 41 19.15 -1.36 -13.32
N SER A 42 17.90 -0.88 -13.38
CA SER A 42 17.58 0.51 -13.70
C SER A 42 18.05 1.48 -12.61
N ASN A 43 18.30 2.73 -12.99
CA ASN A 43 18.68 3.77 -12.04
C ASN A 43 17.60 4.00 -10.98
N TYR A 44 16.32 3.94 -11.38
CA TYR A 44 15.20 4.06 -10.44
C TYR A 44 15.18 2.95 -9.39
N THR A 45 15.31 1.68 -9.80
CA THR A 45 15.27 0.57 -8.84
C THR A 45 16.48 0.61 -7.90
N LYS A 46 17.68 0.93 -8.41
CA LYS A 46 18.88 1.10 -7.56
C LYS A 46 18.70 2.23 -6.55
N ARG A 47 18.15 3.36 -6.99
CA ARG A 47 17.85 4.51 -6.15
C ARG A 47 16.83 4.17 -5.07
N LEU A 48 15.71 3.55 -5.44
CA LEU A 48 14.69 3.09 -4.49
C LEU A 48 15.26 2.09 -3.49
N ASN A 49 16.10 1.15 -3.92
CA ASN A 49 16.74 0.19 -3.01
C ASN A 49 17.66 0.86 -1.99
N ASN A 50 18.26 2.02 -2.32
CA ASN A 50 19.04 2.79 -1.36
C ASN A 50 18.14 3.52 -0.37
N ILE A 51 17.09 4.20 -0.87
CA ILE A 51 16.06 4.87 -0.06
C ILE A 51 15.39 3.90 0.93
N ALA A 52 14.99 2.72 0.46
CA ALA A 52 14.29 1.71 1.27
C ALA A 52 15.09 1.22 2.48
N LYS A 53 16.43 1.34 2.48
CA LYS A 53 17.25 1.00 3.65
C LYS A 53 16.92 1.86 4.87
N ALA A 54 16.48 3.10 4.65
CA ALA A 54 16.09 4.02 5.73
C ALA A 54 14.70 3.71 6.32
N LEU A 55 13.86 2.96 5.60
CA LEU A 55 12.45 2.72 5.93
C LEU A 55 12.22 1.38 6.65
N GLY A 56 13.22 0.51 6.68
CA GLY A 56 13.11 -0.84 7.21
C GLY A 56 12.51 -1.83 6.22
N ASN A 57 12.47 -3.10 6.64
CA ASN A 57 12.09 -4.23 5.80
C ASN A 57 10.70 -4.81 6.12
N GLU A 58 10.00 -4.28 7.13
CA GLU A 58 8.71 -4.80 7.59
C GLU A 58 7.77 -3.68 8.06
N VAL A 59 6.47 -3.90 7.88
CA VAL A 59 5.40 -3.07 8.45
C VAL A 59 4.37 -4.00 9.11
N ASN A 60 4.07 -3.81 10.41
CA ASN A 60 3.19 -4.68 11.18
C ASN A 60 3.52 -6.19 11.05
N GLY A 61 4.81 -6.55 11.12
CA GLY A 61 5.29 -7.93 10.97
C GLY A 61 5.11 -8.51 9.56
N THR A 62 4.82 -7.68 8.56
CA THR A 62 4.69 -8.08 7.15
C THR A 62 5.87 -7.53 6.36
N PRO A 63 6.64 -8.39 5.66
CA PRO A 63 7.76 -7.94 4.85
C PRO A 63 7.35 -6.94 3.77
N VAL A 64 8.08 -5.83 3.68
CA VAL A 64 7.83 -4.78 2.70
C VAL A 64 8.56 -5.10 1.39
N ASN A 65 7.85 -4.92 0.27
CA ASN A 65 8.36 -5.11 -1.08
C ASN A 65 8.19 -3.82 -1.88
N TYR A 66 9.32 -3.21 -2.22
CA TYR A 66 9.41 -1.96 -2.98
C TYR A 66 9.59 -2.22 -4.47
N LYS A 67 8.79 -1.56 -5.32
CA LYS A 67 9.03 -1.51 -6.77
C LYS A 67 8.73 -0.13 -7.33
N VAL A 68 9.34 0.17 -8.47
CA VAL A 68 9.07 1.41 -9.22
C VAL A 68 8.17 1.11 -10.40
N TYR A 69 7.12 1.91 -10.58
CA TYR A 69 6.34 1.95 -11.81
C TYR A 69 6.87 3.04 -12.74
N LEU A 70 7.14 2.67 -13.98
CA LEU A 70 7.59 3.58 -15.03
C LEU A 70 6.40 4.34 -15.61
N THR A 71 6.05 5.45 -14.98
CA THR A 71 5.02 6.40 -15.42
C THR A 71 5.47 7.84 -15.17
N LYS A 72 4.87 8.79 -15.89
CA LYS A 72 5.07 10.23 -15.68
C LYS A 72 4.26 10.78 -14.51
N ASP A 73 3.29 10.02 -14.04
CA ASP A 73 2.45 10.44 -12.92
C ASP A 73 3.28 10.56 -11.65
N VAL A 74 2.89 11.51 -10.79
CA VAL A 74 3.54 11.79 -9.51
C VAL A 74 2.71 11.13 -8.42
N ASN A 75 3.07 9.91 -8.04
CA ASN A 75 2.39 9.19 -6.97
C ASN A 75 3.29 8.15 -6.29
N ALA A 76 2.89 7.74 -5.08
CA ALA A 76 3.39 6.58 -4.36
C ALA A 76 2.25 6.00 -3.51
N TRP A 77 2.35 4.74 -3.13
CA TRP A 77 1.33 4.10 -2.29
C TRP A 77 1.86 2.86 -1.59
N ALA A 78 1.19 2.48 -0.50
CA ALA A 78 1.45 1.26 0.24
C ALA A 78 0.15 0.48 0.53
N MET A 79 0.26 -0.85 0.60
CA MET A 79 -0.85 -1.76 0.92
C MET A 79 -0.53 -2.66 2.11
N ALA A 80 -1.59 -3.20 2.74
CA ALA A 80 -1.49 -4.01 3.95
C ALA A 80 -0.69 -5.32 3.81
N ASN A 81 -0.50 -5.80 2.58
CA ASN A 81 0.36 -6.95 2.31
C ASN A 81 1.86 -6.61 2.24
N GLY A 82 2.25 -5.37 2.48
CA GLY A 82 3.63 -4.91 2.40
C GLY A 82 4.08 -4.47 1.00
N CYS A 83 3.20 -4.45 0.00
CA CYS A 83 3.55 -3.82 -1.28
C CYS A 83 3.66 -2.31 -1.13
N VAL A 84 4.82 -1.76 -1.48
CA VAL A 84 5.06 -0.31 -1.61
C VAL A 84 5.47 -0.02 -3.05
N ARG A 85 4.84 0.97 -3.67
CA ARG A 85 5.14 1.39 -5.04
C ARG A 85 5.37 2.88 -5.09
N VAL A 86 6.35 3.25 -5.90
CA VAL A 86 6.67 4.65 -6.21
C VAL A 86 6.69 4.83 -7.71
N TYR A 87 6.21 5.96 -8.20
CA TYR A 87 6.18 6.24 -9.62
C TYR A 87 7.46 6.98 -10.03
N SER A 88 8.02 6.66 -11.19
CA SER A 88 9.23 7.33 -11.68
C SER A 88 9.05 8.84 -11.79
N GLY A 89 7.86 9.32 -12.17
CA GLY A 89 7.56 10.75 -12.22
C GLY A 89 7.69 11.46 -10.88
N LEU A 90 7.31 10.79 -9.77
CA LEU A 90 7.55 11.32 -8.41
C LEU A 90 9.04 11.36 -8.10
N MET A 91 9.77 10.29 -8.43
CA MET A 91 11.21 10.23 -8.21
C MET A 91 11.96 11.30 -9.02
N ASP A 92 11.50 11.62 -10.23
CA ASP A 92 12.16 12.61 -11.10
C ASP A 92 12.13 14.03 -10.54
N ILE A 93 11.13 14.36 -9.72
CA ILE A 93 10.93 15.71 -9.17
C ILE A 93 11.34 15.86 -7.71
N MET A 94 11.54 14.74 -6.99
CA MET A 94 11.89 14.72 -5.56
C MET A 94 13.31 14.24 -5.32
N THR A 95 13.94 14.77 -4.28
CA THR A 95 15.20 14.27 -3.72
C THR A 95 15.00 12.96 -2.96
N ASP A 96 16.07 12.24 -2.65
CA ASP A 96 15.99 10.97 -1.92
C ASP A 96 15.30 11.12 -0.56
N ASN A 97 15.60 12.20 0.17
CA ASN A 97 15.00 12.49 1.48
C ASN A 97 13.50 12.79 1.38
N GLU A 98 13.05 13.42 0.29
CA GLU A 98 11.62 13.69 0.07
C GLU A 98 10.88 12.41 -0.29
N VAL A 99 11.46 11.55 -1.15
CA VAL A 99 10.91 10.22 -1.44
C VAL A 99 10.86 9.35 -0.18
N GLU A 100 11.89 9.39 0.67
CA GLU A 100 11.88 8.75 1.99
C GLU A 100 10.69 9.21 2.83
N GLY A 101 10.45 10.53 2.92
CA GLY A 101 9.33 11.10 3.67
C GLY A 101 7.97 10.62 3.15
N VAL A 102 7.78 10.65 1.83
CA VAL A 102 6.55 10.17 1.19
C VAL A 102 6.34 8.68 1.46
N LEU A 103 7.35 7.84 1.25
CA LEU A 103 7.20 6.40 1.48
C LEU A 103 7.00 6.04 2.95
N GLY A 104 7.65 6.76 3.87
CA GLY A 104 7.42 6.62 5.30
C GLY A 104 5.99 7.00 5.70
N HIS A 105 5.43 8.03 5.05
CA HIS A 105 4.03 8.45 5.23
C HIS A 105 3.06 7.37 4.74
N GLU A 106 3.28 6.84 3.54
CA GLU A 106 2.48 5.72 3.00
C GLU A 106 2.52 4.48 3.91
N MET A 107 3.72 4.14 4.42
CA MET A 107 3.87 3.07 5.40
C MET A 107 3.14 3.36 6.71
N GLY A 108 3.05 4.62 7.13
CA GLY A 108 2.28 5.05 8.30
C GLY A 108 0.79 4.76 8.16
N HIS A 109 0.20 5.02 6.98
CA HIS A 109 -1.20 4.66 6.71
C HIS A 109 -1.46 3.16 6.83
N VAL A 110 -0.51 2.32 6.43
CA VAL A 110 -0.59 0.86 6.59
C VAL A 110 -0.39 0.46 8.05
N ALA A 111 0.66 0.96 8.69
CA ALA A 111 1.04 0.63 10.07
C ALA A 111 -0.09 0.93 11.06
N LEU A 112 -0.74 2.08 10.89
CA LEU A 112 -1.82 2.56 11.76
C LEU A 112 -3.21 2.07 11.33
N GLY A 113 -3.30 1.23 10.29
CA GLY A 113 -4.55 0.62 9.84
C GLY A 113 -5.51 1.57 9.14
N HIS A 114 -5.07 2.76 8.72
CA HIS A 114 -5.91 3.73 8.00
C HIS A 114 -6.46 3.13 6.69
N THR A 115 -5.65 2.31 6.02
CA THR A 115 -6.03 1.64 4.77
C THR A 115 -7.12 0.57 4.96
N ARG A 116 -7.35 0.07 6.19
CA ARG A 116 -8.37 -0.96 6.45
C ARG A 116 -9.74 -0.50 6.00
N LYS A 117 -10.13 0.73 6.35
CA LYS A 117 -11.45 1.25 5.99
C LYS A 117 -11.59 1.39 4.47
N ALA A 118 -10.54 1.83 3.78
CA ALA A 118 -10.52 1.91 2.32
C ALA A 118 -10.71 0.53 1.67
N ILE A 119 -10.05 -0.51 2.20
CA ILE A 119 -10.22 -1.91 1.75
C ILE A 119 -11.65 -2.40 1.97
N GLN A 120 -12.22 -2.15 3.16
CA GLN A 120 -13.60 -2.52 3.45
C GLN A 120 -14.58 -1.86 2.47
N VAL A 121 -14.42 -0.56 2.19
CA VAL A 121 -15.27 0.19 1.25
C VAL A 121 -15.08 -0.30 -0.18
N ALA A 122 -13.86 -0.51 -0.62
CA ALA A 122 -13.56 -1.00 -1.95
C ALA A 122 -14.13 -2.41 -2.16
N HIS A 123 -13.91 -3.32 -1.21
CA HIS A 123 -14.45 -4.67 -1.24
C HIS A 123 -15.98 -4.67 -1.19
N ALA A 124 -16.60 -3.89 -0.31
CA ALA A 124 -18.06 -3.75 -0.25
C ALA A 124 -18.64 -3.27 -1.58
N THR A 125 -17.98 -2.31 -2.25
CA THR A 125 -18.44 -1.80 -3.54
C THR A 125 -18.38 -2.87 -4.62
N VAL A 126 -17.28 -3.64 -4.68
CA VAL A 126 -17.12 -4.75 -5.62
C VAL A 126 -18.13 -5.86 -5.32
N ALA A 127 -18.31 -6.22 -4.05
CA ALA A 127 -19.24 -7.26 -3.62
C ALA A 127 -20.70 -6.88 -3.93
N ALA A 128 -21.10 -5.63 -3.68
CA ALA A 128 -22.45 -5.14 -4.01
C ALA A 128 -22.76 -5.26 -5.51
N ARG A 129 -21.78 -5.05 -6.39
CA ARG A 129 -21.93 -5.25 -7.85
C ARG A 129 -21.95 -6.72 -8.26
N THR A 130 -21.27 -7.57 -7.49
CA THR A 130 -21.17 -9.04 -7.69
C THR A 130 -22.40 -9.78 -7.16
N ALA A 131 -23.29 -9.14 -6.40
CA ALA A 131 -24.56 -9.74 -5.96
C ALA A 131 -25.50 -10.15 -7.12
N ALA A 132 -25.20 -9.76 -8.37
CA ALA A 132 -25.82 -10.29 -9.58
C ALA A 132 -25.21 -11.64 -10.05
N SER A 133 -24.03 -12.02 -9.58
CA SER A 133 -23.25 -13.22 -9.96
C SER A 133 -22.82 -14.04 -8.72
N SER A 134 -23.80 -14.68 -8.07
CA SER A 134 -23.75 -15.89 -7.25
C SER A 134 -22.42 -16.41 -6.61
N ALA A 135 -22.50 -16.64 -5.28
CA ALA A 135 -22.08 -17.85 -4.54
C ALA A 135 -20.69 -17.99 -3.84
N GLY A 136 -19.77 -17.03 -3.91
CA GLY A 136 -18.53 -17.10 -3.11
C GLY A 136 -18.50 -16.08 -1.98
N GLY A 137 -18.00 -16.45 -0.78
CA GLY A 137 -17.74 -15.52 0.32
C GLY A 137 -16.54 -14.59 0.04
N VAL A 138 -15.82 -14.14 1.06
CA VAL A 138 -14.56 -13.35 0.92
C VAL A 138 -13.52 -14.08 0.05
N ALA A 139 -13.61 -15.41 -0.06
CA ALA A 139 -12.80 -16.26 -0.94
C ALA A 139 -13.31 -16.37 -2.40
N ALA A 140 -14.35 -15.63 -2.80
CA ALA A 140 -14.73 -15.53 -4.21
C ALA A 140 -13.57 -14.91 -4.99
N GLN A 141 -13.03 -15.64 -5.97
CA GLN A 141 -12.00 -15.09 -6.85
C GLN A 141 -12.59 -13.89 -7.60
N LEU A 142 -12.11 -12.69 -7.23
CA LEU A 142 -12.43 -11.47 -7.94
C LEU A 142 -11.81 -11.54 -9.34
N SER A 143 -12.55 -11.09 -10.35
CA SER A 143 -12.00 -10.95 -11.70
C SER A 143 -10.91 -9.89 -11.75
N SER A 144 -10.01 -9.97 -12.73
CA SER A 144 -8.95 -8.96 -12.95
C SER A 144 -9.47 -7.52 -13.04
N SER A 145 -10.65 -7.30 -13.64
CA SER A 145 -11.24 -5.96 -13.69
C SER A 145 -11.67 -5.45 -12.31
N GLN A 146 -12.22 -6.32 -11.47
CA GLN A 146 -12.60 -6.00 -10.09
C GLN A 146 -11.40 -5.78 -9.19
N LEU A 147 -10.36 -6.60 -9.32
CA LEU A 147 -9.09 -6.43 -8.60
C LEU A 147 -8.42 -5.12 -8.98
N ALA A 148 -8.45 -4.75 -10.26
CA ALA A 148 -7.93 -3.46 -10.71
C ALA A 148 -8.75 -2.28 -10.19
N GLU A 149 -10.09 -2.36 -10.23
CA GLU A 149 -10.94 -1.32 -9.63
C GLU A 149 -10.65 -1.16 -8.13
N MET A 150 -10.49 -2.28 -7.42
CA MET A 150 -10.14 -2.28 -6.02
C MET A 150 -8.75 -1.66 -5.79
N GLY A 151 -7.74 -2.06 -6.57
CA GLY A 151 -6.40 -1.48 -6.51
C GLY A 151 -6.39 0.03 -6.74
N GLU A 152 -7.07 0.51 -7.77
CA GLU A 152 -7.21 1.95 -8.06
C GLU A 152 -7.88 2.70 -6.90
N LYS A 153 -8.93 2.13 -6.29
CA LYS A 153 -9.58 2.76 -5.12
C LYS A 153 -8.68 2.82 -3.90
N LEU A 154 -7.81 1.83 -3.72
CA LEU A 154 -6.85 1.82 -2.62
C LEU A 154 -5.74 2.83 -2.83
N VAL A 155 -5.21 2.94 -4.05
CA VAL A 155 -4.18 3.91 -4.43
C VAL A 155 -4.70 5.35 -4.31
N ASN A 156 -5.97 5.58 -4.62
CA ASN A 156 -6.60 6.90 -4.56
C ASN A 156 -7.44 7.09 -3.28
N ALA A 157 -7.18 6.29 -2.24
CA ALA A 157 -7.90 6.43 -0.98
C ALA A 157 -7.61 7.79 -0.33
N GLN A 158 -8.64 8.41 0.23
CA GLN A 158 -8.49 9.66 0.98
C GLN A 158 -8.61 9.38 2.47
N PHE A 159 -7.76 10.00 3.26
CA PHE A 159 -7.80 9.89 4.71
C PHE A 159 -8.19 11.23 5.35
N SER A 160 -8.66 11.15 6.60
CA SER A 160 -8.99 12.35 7.37
C SER A 160 -7.73 13.11 7.76
N GLN A 161 -7.83 14.42 8.00
CA GLN A 161 -6.70 15.23 8.46
C GLN A 161 -5.98 14.65 9.69
N HIS A 162 -6.74 14.02 10.61
CA HIS A 162 -6.16 13.36 11.77
C HIS A 162 -5.27 12.17 11.37
N GLN A 163 -5.71 11.36 10.42
CA GLN A 163 -4.96 10.22 9.89
C GLN A 163 -3.72 10.68 9.12
N GLU A 164 -3.82 11.77 8.35
CA GLU A 164 -2.69 12.40 7.66
C GLU A 164 -1.61 12.85 8.67
N THR A 165 -2.01 13.57 9.73
CA THR A 165 -1.07 13.98 10.80
C THR A 165 -0.44 12.78 11.50
N GLN A 166 -1.18 11.69 11.71
CA GLN A 166 -0.64 10.48 12.30
C GLN A 166 0.38 9.80 11.37
N ALA A 167 0.11 9.74 10.06
CA ALA A 167 1.04 9.20 9.07
C ALA A 167 2.31 10.05 8.95
N ASP A 168 2.20 11.38 8.99
CA ASP A 168 3.34 12.30 9.01
C ASP A 168 4.22 12.10 10.24
N ASN A 169 3.61 12.02 11.43
CA ASN A 169 4.34 11.77 12.67
C ASN A 169 5.04 10.40 12.65
N PHE A 170 4.37 9.37 12.13
CA PHE A 170 4.97 8.05 11.95
C PHE A 170 6.19 8.11 11.03
N SER A 171 6.06 8.77 9.87
CA SER A 171 7.16 8.94 8.91
C SER A 171 8.36 9.66 9.55
N TYR A 172 8.09 10.75 10.27
CA TYR A 172 9.10 11.52 10.99
C TYR A 172 9.85 10.66 12.02
N ASP A 173 9.11 9.93 12.87
CA ASP A 173 9.69 9.09 13.92
C ASP A 173 10.50 7.91 13.33
N LEU A 174 9.99 7.30 12.25
CA LEU A 174 10.68 6.24 11.52
C LEU A 174 12.03 6.73 10.98
N LEU A 175 12.03 7.84 10.24
CA LEU A 175 13.24 8.39 9.64
C LEU A 175 14.23 8.89 10.69
N LYS A 176 13.74 9.50 11.77
CA LYS A 176 14.59 9.90 12.91
C LYS A 176 15.29 8.70 13.52
N LYS A 177 14.56 7.62 13.80
CA LYS A 177 15.12 6.39 14.39
C LYS A 177 16.19 5.79 13.48
N THR A 178 15.93 5.67 12.18
CA THR A 178 16.90 5.05 11.26
C THR A 178 18.13 5.92 11.05
N ARG A 179 17.98 7.24 10.96
CA ARG A 179 19.12 8.16 10.85
C ARG A 179 19.97 8.18 12.12
N CYS A 180 19.37 8.11 13.30
CA CYS A 180 20.13 7.94 14.54
C CYS A 180 20.83 6.58 14.63
N GLN A 181 20.28 5.54 14.02
CA GLN A 181 20.91 4.21 13.98
C GLN A 181 22.16 4.15 13.08
N TYR A 182 22.23 5.00 12.05
CA TYR A 182 23.39 5.17 11.17
C TYR A 182 24.48 6.07 11.78
N PHE A 183 24.19 6.78 12.86
CA PHE A 183 25.13 7.61 13.63
C PHE A 183 25.36 7.00 15.03
N ARG A 184 25.56 5.69 15.13
CA ARG A 184 25.86 5.07 16.42
C ARG A 184 27.31 5.36 16.81
N LEU A 185 27.54 5.60 18.11
CA LEU A 185 28.86 5.78 18.72
C LEU A 185 29.84 4.63 18.44
N SER A 186 29.34 3.45 18.05
CA SER A 186 30.14 2.30 17.60
C SER A 186 30.89 2.53 16.29
N ASP A 187 30.49 3.53 15.48
CA ASP A 187 31.14 3.83 14.21
C ASP A 187 32.31 4.83 14.38
N TRP A 188 32.52 5.31 15.62
CA TRP A 188 33.56 6.26 16.03
C TRP A 188 34.54 5.69 17.07
N LEU A 189 34.42 4.40 17.41
CA LEU A 189 35.29 3.64 18.32
C LEU A 189 35.92 2.48 17.56
#